data_AF-A0A453JBH8-F1
#
_entry.id   AF-A0A453JBH8-F1
#
_cell.length_a   1.000
_cell.length_b   1.000
_cell.length_c   1.000
_cell.angle_alpha   90.00
_cell.angle_beta   90.00
_cell.angle_gamma   90.00
#
_symmetry.space_group_name_H-M   'P 1'
#
loop_
_entity.id
_entity.type
_entity.pdbx_description
1 polymer ?
#
loop_
_entity_poly.entity_id
_entity_poly.type
_entity_poly.pdbx_seq_one_letter_code
_entity_poly.pdbx_strand_id
1 'polypeptide(L)'
;MPYWNRSAGADHVFVASHDFGACFHPMEDVAVADGIPEFLKKSILLQTFGVHGPHVCQEAEHVVIPPHVPPEVALELPEPEKARRDIFAFFRGKMEVHPKNISGRFYSKKVRTELLHHYGRNSKFYLKRKRYDDYRSEMARSLFCLCPLGWAPWSPRLVESVLLGCVPVIIADDIRLPFPSVLRWQDISLQVAEKDVASLETVLDHVVATNLSAIQKNLWDPVKRKALVFNRPLQEGDATWQVLRELEALLDRSQRSRVGSSR
;
A
#
# COMPACT_ATOMS: atom_id res chain seq x y z
N MET A 1 -24.66 18.37 17.50
CA MET A 1 -25.04 17.21 16.65
C MET A 1 -25.29 16.03 17.57
N PRO A 2 -26.54 15.52 17.70
CA PRO A 2 -26.89 14.55 18.76
C PRO A 2 -26.05 13.27 18.76
N TYR A 3 -25.85 12.63 17.61
CA TYR A 3 -25.04 11.41 17.50
C TYR A 3 -23.57 11.66 17.83
N TRP A 4 -22.99 12.74 17.32
CA TRP A 4 -21.62 13.17 17.62
C TRP A 4 -21.39 13.42 19.12
N ASN A 5 -22.30 14.19 19.73
CA ASN A 5 -22.14 14.65 21.11
C ASN A 5 -22.23 13.51 22.13
N ARG A 6 -22.78 12.33 21.77
CA ARG A 6 -22.87 11.16 22.65
C ARG A 6 -21.51 10.63 23.09
N SER A 7 -20.52 10.68 22.20
CA SER A 7 -19.18 10.13 22.41
C SER A 7 -18.06 11.15 22.17
N ALA A 8 -18.44 12.38 21.81
CA ALA A 8 -17.53 13.39 21.27
C ALA A 8 -16.68 12.86 20.09
N GLY A 9 -17.29 12.02 19.23
CA GLY A 9 -16.65 11.41 18.07
C GLY A 9 -15.96 10.06 18.33
N ALA A 10 -15.81 9.63 19.58
CA ALA A 10 -14.99 8.45 19.92
C ALA A 10 -15.48 7.10 19.39
N ASP A 11 -16.76 7.00 19.01
CA ASP A 11 -17.36 5.82 18.37
C ASP A 11 -17.67 6.05 16.89
N HIS A 12 -17.19 7.15 16.30
CA HIS A 12 -17.40 7.47 14.90
C HIS A 12 -16.22 6.96 14.06
N VAL A 13 -16.55 6.32 12.94
CA VAL A 13 -15.59 5.79 11.98
C VAL A 13 -15.60 6.65 10.72
N PHE A 14 -14.43 7.16 10.31
CA PHE A 14 -14.26 7.96 9.10
C PHE A 14 -13.31 7.28 8.14
N VAL A 15 -13.61 7.34 6.84
CA VAL A 15 -12.67 6.95 5.79
C VAL A 15 -11.83 8.15 5.41
N ALA A 16 -10.51 8.03 5.54
CA ALA A 16 -9.53 9.03 5.18
C ALA A 16 -8.53 8.45 4.17
N SER A 17 -8.98 8.30 2.92
CA SER A 17 -8.22 7.65 1.84
C SER A 17 -7.32 8.61 1.03
N HIS A 18 -6.96 9.75 1.63
CA HIS A 18 -6.08 10.73 1.00
C HIS A 18 -4.61 10.32 1.15
N ASP A 19 -3.72 10.99 0.42
CA ASP A 19 -2.28 10.72 0.43
C ASP A 19 -1.74 10.67 1.87
N PHE A 20 -2.11 11.62 2.74
CA PHE A 20 -1.68 11.69 4.14
C PHE A 20 -2.80 11.36 5.15
N GLY A 21 -3.71 10.45 4.78
CA GLY A 21 -4.78 10.01 5.68
C GLY A 21 -5.71 11.15 6.07
N ALA A 22 -5.87 11.39 7.37
CA ALA A 22 -6.70 12.48 7.90
C ALA A 22 -6.03 13.86 7.93
N CYS A 23 -4.75 13.98 7.55
CA CYS A 23 -4.15 15.27 7.27
C CYS A 23 -4.59 15.74 5.88
N PHE A 24 -5.62 16.58 5.81
CA PHE A 24 -6.32 16.92 4.57
C PHE A 24 -5.62 18.01 3.74
N HIS A 25 -4.41 17.72 3.27
CA HIS A 25 -3.69 18.59 2.35
C HIS A 25 -2.86 17.79 1.34
N PRO A 26 -2.79 18.17 0.05
CA PRO A 26 -2.03 17.43 -0.97
C PRO A 26 -0.51 17.58 -0.86
N MET A 27 -0.02 18.61 -0.16
CA MET A 27 1.41 18.79 0.12
C MET A 27 1.74 18.28 1.51
N GLU A 28 2.75 17.40 1.60
CA GLU A 28 3.15 16.69 2.82
C GLU A 28 3.50 17.64 3.98
N ASP A 29 4.29 18.68 3.73
CA ASP A 29 4.71 19.64 4.75
C ASP A 29 3.55 20.38 5.38
N VAL A 30 2.63 20.86 4.54
CA VAL A 30 1.41 21.53 5.01
C VAL A 30 0.49 20.52 5.69
N ALA A 31 0.34 19.31 5.15
CA ALA A 31 -0.44 18.24 5.77
C ALA A 31 0.07 17.90 7.18
N VAL A 32 1.39 17.76 7.33
CA VAL A 32 2.05 17.50 8.61
C VAL A 32 1.92 18.70 9.56
N ALA A 33 2.03 19.93 9.06
CA ALA A 33 1.88 21.14 9.87
C ALA A 33 0.44 21.33 10.38
N ASP A 34 -0.56 21.08 9.53
CA ASP A 34 -1.98 21.18 9.86
C ASP A 34 -2.42 20.03 10.79
N GLY A 35 -1.85 18.84 10.58
CA GLY A 35 -2.17 17.64 11.34
C GLY A 35 -3.60 17.14 11.10
N ILE A 36 -4.07 16.26 12.00
CA ILE A 36 -5.44 15.76 11.98
C ILE A 36 -6.38 16.89 12.48
N PRO A 37 -7.45 17.23 11.74
CA PRO A 37 -8.44 18.20 12.19
C PRO A 37 -8.96 17.88 13.59
N GLU A 38 -9.11 18.90 14.45
CA GLU A 38 -9.40 18.71 15.88
C GLU A 38 -10.62 17.80 16.14
N PHE A 39 -11.66 17.92 15.31
CA PHE A 39 -12.86 17.09 15.45
C PHE A 39 -12.61 15.60 15.15
N LEU A 40 -11.62 15.25 14.34
CA LEU A 40 -11.30 13.85 13.99
C LEU A 40 -10.33 13.18 14.96
N LYS A 41 -9.63 13.93 15.82
CA LYS A 41 -8.59 13.39 16.70
C LYS A 41 -9.08 12.31 17.67
N LYS A 42 -10.37 12.34 18.02
CA LYS A 42 -11.00 11.32 18.90
C LYS A 42 -11.63 10.17 18.13
N SER A 43 -11.84 10.31 16.83
CA SER A 43 -12.54 9.34 16.00
C SER A 43 -11.62 8.18 15.60
N ILE A 44 -12.22 7.12 15.04
CA ILE A 44 -11.50 6.00 14.45
C ILE A 44 -11.36 6.26 12.94
N LEU A 45 -10.13 6.19 12.42
CA LEU A 45 -9.83 6.48 11.03
C LEU A 45 -9.53 5.21 10.24
N LEU A 46 -10.21 4.98 9.13
CA LEU A 46 -9.85 3.99 8.13
C LEU A 46 -9.05 4.70 7.05
N GLN A 47 -7.74 4.46 7.00
CA GLN A 47 -6.84 5.21 6.12
C GLN A 47 -5.93 4.32 5.30
N THR A 48 -5.64 4.75 4.07
CA THR A 48 -4.65 4.10 3.20
C THR A 48 -3.22 4.50 3.56
N PHE A 49 -3.05 5.66 4.21
CA PHE A 49 -1.78 6.10 4.74
C PHE A 49 -1.36 5.26 5.95
N GLY A 50 -0.26 4.53 5.79
CA GLY A 50 0.33 3.70 6.83
C GLY A 50 1.83 3.89 6.86
N VAL A 51 2.37 4.38 7.98
CA VAL A 51 3.81 4.40 8.23
C VAL A 51 4.20 3.72 9.54
N HIS A 52 5.43 3.24 9.60
CA HIS A 52 6.08 2.79 10.81
C HIS A 52 6.53 3.98 11.66
N GLY A 53 6.41 3.83 12.97
CA GLY A 53 6.79 4.87 13.94
C GLY A 53 5.75 5.97 14.13
N PRO A 54 6.02 6.92 15.04
CA PRO A 54 5.15 8.06 15.31
C PRO A 54 5.03 8.98 14.09
N HIS A 55 3.81 9.38 13.75
CA HIS A 55 3.54 10.34 12.68
C HIS A 55 2.27 11.12 13.01
N VAL A 56 2.27 12.45 12.83
CA VAL A 56 1.13 13.33 13.19
C VAL A 56 -0.18 12.91 12.54
N CYS A 57 -0.12 12.46 11.27
CA CYS A 57 -1.28 11.95 10.53
C CYS A 57 -1.78 10.56 10.96
N GLN A 58 -1.17 9.95 11.98
CA GLN A 58 -1.57 8.67 12.57
C GLN A 58 -1.80 8.76 14.09
N GLU A 59 -1.89 9.97 14.66
CA GLU A 59 -2.07 10.16 16.12
C GLU A 59 -3.45 9.74 16.62
N ALA A 60 -4.48 9.85 15.78
CA ALA A 60 -5.81 9.33 16.09
C ALA A 60 -5.84 7.80 15.94
N GLU A 61 -6.76 7.14 16.63
CA GLU A 61 -6.97 5.70 16.51
C GLU A 61 -7.31 5.33 15.06
N HIS A 62 -6.66 4.31 14.49
CA HIS A 62 -6.81 4.05 13.06
C HIS A 62 -6.56 2.59 12.66
N VAL A 63 -7.14 2.22 11.52
CA VAL A 63 -6.90 0.98 10.80
C VAL A 63 -6.30 1.33 9.44
N VAL A 64 -5.17 0.72 9.10
CA VAL A 64 -4.61 0.83 7.74
C VAL A 64 -5.36 -0.12 6.83
N ILE A 65 -6.02 0.42 5.82
CA ILE A 65 -6.83 -0.32 4.86
C ILE A 65 -6.15 -0.35 3.48
N PRO A 66 -6.36 -1.41 2.68
CA PRO A 66 -5.85 -1.43 1.32
C PRO A 66 -6.56 -0.35 0.48
N PRO A 67 -5.87 0.24 -0.52
CA PRO A 67 -6.52 1.08 -1.50
C PRO A 67 -7.57 0.28 -2.28
N HIS A 68 -8.67 0.94 -2.65
CA HIS A 68 -9.71 0.30 -3.43
C HIS A 68 -9.19 -0.12 -4.82
N VAL A 69 -9.37 -1.40 -5.14
CA VAL A 69 -9.20 -1.97 -6.48
C VAL A 69 -10.50 -2.68 -6.85
N PRO A 70 -11.02 -2.51 -8.08
CA PRO A 70 -12.23 -3.19 -8.50
C PRO A 70 -12.08 -4.72 -8.41
N PRO A 71 -13.07 -5.46 -7.83
CA PRO A 71 -12.99 -6.91 -7.68
C PRO A 71 -12.77 -7.67 -9.00
N GLU A 72 -13.17 -7.08 -10.12
CA GLU A 72 -13.02 -7.66 -11.46
C GLU A 72 -11.55 -7.85 -11.85
N VAL A 73 -10.63 -7.09 -11.25
CA VAL A 73 -9.18 -7.26 -11.44
C VAL A 73 -8.69 -8.61 -10.89
N ALA A 74 -9.41 -9.19 -9.92
CA ALA A 74 -9.07 -10.49 -9.36
C ALA A 74 -9.55 -11.68 -10.23
N LEU A 75 -10.29 -11.43 -11.31
CA LEU A 75 -10.93 -12.46 -12.14
C LEU A 75 -10.01 -12.97 -13.26
N GLU A 76 -10.08 -14.29 -13.48
CA GLU A 76 -9.59 -15.07 -14.62
C GLU A 76 -8.18 -14.75 -15.17
N LEU A 77 -7.17 -14.93 -14.32
CA LEU A 77 -5.80 -15.15 -14.76
C LEU A 77 -5.31 -16.54 -14.32
N PRO A 78 -4.43 -17.19 -15.11
CA PRO A 78 -3.77 -18.41 -14.66
C PRO A 78 -2.89 -18.12 -13.43
N GLU A 79 -2.63 -19.17 -12.64
CA GLU A 79 -1.64 -19.10 -11.55
C GLU A 79 -0.32 -18.50 -12.05
N PRO A 80 0.39 -17.68 -11.26
CA PRO A 80 1.55 -16.92 -11.73
C PRO A 80 2.68 -17.81 -12.28
N GLU A 81 2.82 -19.01 -11.73
CA GLU A 81 3.78 -20.05 -12.16
C GLU A 81 3.44 -20.65 -13.53
N LYS A 82 2.15 -20.64 -13.91
CA LYS A 82 1.64 -21.17 -15.18
C LYS A 82 1.44 -20.07 -16.24
N ALA A 83 1.47 -18.81 -15.82
CA ALA A 83 1.28 -17.66 -16.68
C ALA A 83 2.55 -17.35 -17.50
N ARG A 84 2.39 -16.97 -18.78
CA ARG A 84 3.51 -16.42 -19.55
C ARG A 84 3.80 -14.99 -19.08
N ARG A 85 4.93 -14.81 -18.38
CA ARG A 85 5.41 -13.51 -17.91
C ARG A 85 6.68 -13.11 -18.66
N ASP A 86 6.52 -12.29 -19.71
CA ASP A 86 7.59 -11.88 -20.63
C ASP A 86 8.25 -10.54 -20.25
N ILE A 87 7.70 -9.83 -19.25
CA ILE A 87 8.30 -8.62 -18.69
C ILE A 87 8.98 -9.00 -17.36
N PHE A 88 10.26 -8.67 -17.21
CA PHE A 88 10.99 -9.00 -15.97
C PHE A 88 10.59 -8.06 -14.81
N ALA A 89 10.90 -6.77 -14.91
CA ALA A 89 10.50 -5.79 -13.90
C ALA A 89 9.69 -4.66 -14.52
N PHE A 90 8.56 -4.31 -13.90
CA PHE A 90 7.59 -3.37 -14.46
C PHE A 90 7.33 -2.20 -13.53
N PHE A 91 7.29 -1.01 -14.12
CA PHE A 91 6.68 0.17 -13.51
C PHE A 91 6.09 1.08 -14.58
N ARG A 92 4.84 1.51 -14.36
CA ARG A 92 4.25 2.63 -15.09
C ARG A 92 3.73 3.70 -14.12
N GLY A 93 4.15 4.94 -14.35
CA GLY A 93 3.71 6.07 -13.53
C GLY A 93 4.62 7.28 -13.62
N LYS A 94 4.25 8.32 -12.87
CA LYS A 94 5.07 9.54 -12.75
C LYS A 94 6.42 9.17 -12.11
N MET A 95 7.52 9.43 -12.83
CA MET A 95 8.88 9.23 -12.34
C MET A 95 9.45 10.48 -11.68
N GLU A 96 9.14 11.65 -12.24
CA GLU A 96 9.69 12.94 -11.81
C GLU A 96 8.60 14.01 -11.93
N VAL A 97 8.73 15.09 -11.14
CA VAL A 97 7.98 16.34 -11.25
C VAL A 97 8.88 17.45 -11.78
N HIS A 98 8.29 18.48 -12.40
CA HIS A 98 9.02 19.67 -12.83
C HIS A 98 8.46 20.89 -12.08
N PRO A 99 9.30 21.68 -11.38
CA PRO A 99 10.73 21.47 -11.18
C PRO A 99 11.01 20.21 -10.33
N LYS A 100 12.17 19.54 -10.55
CA LYS A 100 12.52 18.28 -9.85
C LYS A 100 12.77 18.48 -8.36
N ASN A 101 13.27 19.67 -8.03
CA ASN A 101 13.47 20.14 -6.68
C ASN A 101 12.40 21.21 -6.40
N ILE A 102 11.52 20.93 -5.44
CA ILE A 102 10.51 21.86 -4.94
C ILE A 102 10.93 22.19 -3.50
N SER A 103 11.55 23.34 -3.29
CA SER A 103 11.97 23.83 -1.96
C SER A 103 12.88 22.86 -1.19
N GLY A 104 13.88 22.27 -1.86
CA GLY A 104 14.80 21.28 -1.29
C GLY A 104 14.29 19.84 -1.31
N ARG A 105 13.03 19.62 -1.71
CA ARG A 105 12.39 18.31 -1.70
C ARG A 105 12.28 17.75 -3.10
N PHE A 106 12.51 16.45 -3.20
CA PHE A 106 12.37 15.70 -4.44
C PHE A 106 11.19 14.76 -4.32
N TYR A 107 10.38 14.71 -5.37
CA TYR A 107 9.31 13.74 -5.48
C TYR A 107 9.82 12.32 -5.20
N SER A 108 9.04 11.54 -4.43
CA SER A 108 9.39 10.15 -4.10
C SER A 108 10.74 10.02 -3.38
N LYS A 109 11.20 11.06 -2.65
CA LYS A 109 12.54 11.09 -2.03
C LYS A 109 13.67 10.72 -3.01
N LYS A 110 13.52 11.05 -4.30
CA LYS A 110 14.37 10.66 -5.45
C LYS A 110 14.33 9.20 -5.88
N VAL A 111 13.70 8.28 -5.16
CA VAL A 111 13.66 6.84 -5.50
C VAL A 111 13.29 6.58 -6.96
N ARG A 112 12.23 7.23 -7.46
CA ARG A 112 11.81 7.06 -8.88
C ARG A 112 12.74 7.70 -9.89
N THR A 113 13.44 8.77 -9.51
CA THR A 113 14.49 9.38 -10.34
C THR A 113 15.67 8.43 -10.45
N GLU A 114 16.10 7.83 -9.34
CA GLU A 114 17.20 6.85 -9.31
C GLU A 114 16.83 5.57 -10.09
N LEU A 115 15.60 5.08 -9.96
CA LEU A 115 15.10 3.97 -10.78
C LEU A 115 15.22 4.28 -12.28
N LEU A 116 14.82 5.48 -12.70
CA LEU A 116 14.92 5.88 -14.10
C LEU A 116 16.39 6.06 -14.53
N HIS A 117 17.23 6.59 -13.64
CA HIS A 117 18.66 6.80 -13.90
C HIS A 117 19.38 5.48 -14.13
N HIS A 118 19.21 4.50 -13.24
CA HIS A 118 19.88 3.20 -13.31
C HIS A 118 19.29 2.29 -14.39
N TYR A 119 17.96 2.27 -14.54
CA TYR A 119 17.28 1.23 -15.32
C TYR A 119 16.48 1.74 -16.51
N GLY A 120 16.42 3.05 -16.76
CA GLY A 120 15.65 3.62 -17.87
C GLY A 120 16.09 3.16 -19.27
N ARG A 121 17.30 2.61 -19.41
CA ARG A 121 17.84 2.02 -20.65
C ARG A 121 18.09 0.51 -20.54
N ASN A 122 17.73 -0.11 -19.41
CA ASN A 122 17.92 -1.53 -19.18
C ASN A 122 16.72 -2.31 -19.76
N SER A 123 16.99 -3.29 -20.63
CA SER A 123 15.95 -4.06 -21.31
C SER A 123 15.14 -4.97 -20.37
N LYS A 124 15.69 -5.36 -19.21
CA LYS A 124 14.94 -6.10 -18.18
C LYS A 124 13.91 -5.23 -17.45
N PHE A 125 14.06 -3.91 -17.48
CA PHE A 125 13.21 -2.98 -16.74
C PHE A 125 12.27 -2.22 -17.68
N TYR A 126 11.01 -2.63 -17.69
CA TYR A 126 9.96 -1.97 -18.44
C TYR A 126 9.41 -0.77 -17.66
N LEU A 127 10.12 0.36 -17.78
CA LEU A 127 9.77 1.62 -17.09
C LEU A 127 9.07 2.59 -18.04
N LYS A 128 7.83 2.97 -17.74
CA LYS A 128 7.02 3.87 -18.58
C LYS A 128 6.43 5.04 -17.79
N ARG A 129 6.47 6.24 -18.38
CA ARG A 129 5.99 7.48 -17.71
C ARG A 129 4.53 7.82 -17.99
N LYS A 130 4.02 7.43 -19.16
CA LYS A 130 2.69 7.81 -19.64
C LYS A 130 1.63 6.81 -19.17
N ARG A 131 0.40 7.29 -18.96
CA ARG A 131 -0.77 6.43 -18.78
C ARG A 131 -0.96 5.54 -20.01
N TYR A 132 -1.56 4.39 -19.79
CA TYR A 132 -1.85 3.41 -20.83
C TYR A 132 -3.12 2.66 -20.42
N ASP A 133 -4.01 2.45 -21.38
CA ASP A 133 -5.33 1.89 -21.10
C ASP A 133 -5.25 0.42 -20.73
N ASP A 134 -4.27 -0.32 -21.27
CA ASP A 134 -4.05 -1.74 -20.98
C ASP A 134 -2.92 -1.97 -19.95
N TYR A 135 -2.81 -1.07 -18.98
CA TYR A 135 -1.82 -1.13 -17.89
C TYR A 135 -1.87 -2.46 -17.11
N ARG A 136 -3.05 -3.06 -16.95
CA ARG A 136 -3.22 -4.31 -16.18
C ARG A 136 -2.66 -5.53 -16.93
N SER A 137 -2.77 -5.57 -18.26
CA SER A 137 -2.13 -6.61 -19.07
C SER A 137 -0.62 -6.57 -18.94
N GLU A 138 -0.02 -5.38 -18.90
CA GLU A 138 1.43 -5.24 -18.65
C GLU A 138 1.82 -5.80 -17.28
N MET A 139 1.05 -5.48 -16.23
CA MET A 139 1.27 -6.06 -14.90
C MET A 139 1.10 -7.59 -14.89
N ALA A 140 0.05 -8.12 -15.52
CA ALA A 140 -0.22 -9.57 -15.58
C ALA A 140 0.89 -10.35 -16.31
N ARG A 141 1.58 -9.70 -17.25
CA ARG A 141 2.74 -10.23 -17.98
C ARG A 141 4.09 -10.02 -17.28
N SER A 142 4.10 -9.36 -16.13
CA SER A 142 5.34 -9.00 -15.43
C SER A 142 5.67 -9.97 -14.30
N LEU A 143 6.94 -10.33 -14.12
CA LEU A 143 7.38 -11.10 -12.95
C LEU A 143 7.32 -10.24 -11.69
N PHE A 144 7.90 -9.04 -11.76
CA PHE A 144 7.99 -8.09 -10.65
C PHE A 144 7.29 -6.77 -10.97
N CYS A 145 6.47 -6.28 -10.05
CA CYS A 145 5.82 -4.98 -10.14
C CYS A 145 6.41 -4.04 -9.11
N LEU A 146 7.21 -3.08 -9.59
CA LEU A 146 7.87 -2.12 -8.71
C LEU A 146 6.83 -1.18 -8.11
N CYS A 147 6.89 -1.03 -6.79
CA CYS A 147 6.03 -0.18 -5.98
C CYS A 147 6.88 0.86 -5.22
N PRO A 148 7.58 1.75 -5.93
CA PRO A 148 8.34 2.81 -5.28
C PRO A 148 7.42 3.88 -4.69
N LEU A 149 7.90 4.48 -3.59
CA LEU A 149 7.31 5.62 -2.89
C LEU A 149 6.76 6.66 -3.89
N GLY A 150 5.61 7.24 -3.57
CA GLY A 150 4.97 8.30 -4.37
C GLY A 150 5.02 9.64 -3.65
N TRP A 151 3.87 10.32 -3.64
CA TRP A 151 3.61 11.41 -2.70
C TRP A 151 3.38 10.87 -1.29
N ALA A 152 2.73 9.71 -1.21
CA ALA A 152 2.50 8.97 0.00
C ALA A 152 3.04 7.53 -0.13
N PRO A 153 3.29 6.84 1.00
CA PRO A 153 3.74 5.46 1.04
C PRO A 153 2.58 4.48 0.81
N TRP A 154 1.73 4.71 -0.19
CA TRP A 154 0.72 3.73 -0.62
C TRP A 154 0.36 3.93 -2.09
N SER A 155 -0.18 2.88 -2.72
CA SER A 155 -0.65 2.94 -4.11
C SER A 155 -1.60 1.78 -4.41
N PRO A 156 -2.65 1.98 -5.23
CA PRO A 156 -3.45 0.87 -5.77
C PRO A 156 -2.61 -0.24 -6.42
N ARG A 157 -1.42 0.12 -6.96
CA ARG A 157 -0.49 -0.84 -7.56
C ARG A 157 -0.09 -1.98 -6.62
N LEU A 158 0.00 -1.72 -5.31
CA LEU A 158 0.32 -2.77 -4.32
C LEU A 158 -0.74 -3.87 -4.36
N VAL A 159 -2.02 -3.50 -4.38
CA VAL A 159 -3.12 -4.46 -4.44
C VAL A 159 -3.25 -5.06 -5.85
N GLU A 160 -3.18 -4.23 -6.91
CA GLU A 160 -3.28 -4.71 -8.29
C GLU A 160 -2.17 -5.73 -8.63
N SER A 161 -0.95 -5.55 -8.12
CA SER A 161 0.15 -6.49 -8.36
C SER A 161 -0.13 -7.85 -7.72
N VAL A 162 -0.64 -7.89 -6.50
CA VAL A 162 -1.10 -9.12 -5.86
C VAL A 162 -2.20 -9.80 -6.66
N LEU A 163 -3.23 -9.05 -7.06
CA LEU A 163 -4.36 -9.61 -7.81
C LEU A 163 -3.97 -10.13 -9.20
N LEU A 164 -3.01 -9.50 -9.86
CA LEU A 164 -2.52 -9.89 -11.19
C LEU A 164 -1.35 -10.89 -11.13
N GLY A 165 -0.96 -11.33 -9.93
CA GLY A 165 0.10 -12.32 -9.71
C GLY A 165 1.51 -11.82 -10.00
N CYS A 166 1.66 -10.50 -10.10
CA CYS A 166 2.94 -9.83 -10.29
C CYS A 166 3.55 -9.59 -8.92
N VAL A 167 4.76 -10.11 -8.65
CA VAL A 167 5.36 -10.01 -7.31
C VAL A 167 5.60 -8.53 -6.97
N PRO A 168 4.96 -7.97 -5.92
CA PRO A 168 5.16 -6.58 -5.54
C PRO A 168 6.60 -6.39 -5.03
N VAL A 169 7.29 -5.37 -5.54
CA VAL A 169 8.61 -4.96 -5.06
C VAL A 169 8.47 -3.57 -4.43
N ILE A 170 8.37 -3.54 -3.11
CA ILE A 170 8.06 -2.36 -2.32
C ILE A 170 9.35 -1.60 -2.06
N ILE A 171 9.41 -0.35 -2.52
CA ILE A 171 10.57 0.55 -2.35
C ILE A 171 10.08 1.81 -1.65
N ALA A 172 9.78 1.65 -0.36
CA ALA A 172 9.35 2.69 0.56
C ALA A 172 9.73 2.21 1.96
N ASP A 173 10.66 2.89 2.62
CA ASP A 173 11.27 2.36 3.86
C ASP A 173 10.28 2.35 5.02
N ASP A 174 9.48 3.41 5.12
CA ASP A 174 8.61 3.64 6.27
C ASP A 174 7.20 3.03 6.10
N ILE A 175 6.87 2.42 4.96
CA ILE A 175 5.51 1.95 4.67
C ILE A 175 5.05 0.88 5.67
N ARG A 176 3.87 1.07 6.25
CA ARG A 176 3.15 0.02 6.98
C ARG A 176 1.98 -0.48 6.13
N LEU A 177 1.98 -1.77 5.87
CA LEU A 177 1.01 -2.42 4.99
C LEU A 177 -0.25 -2.90 5.75
N PRO A 178 -1.41 -3.00 5.08
CA PRO A 178 -2.68 -3.36 5.73
C PRO A 178 -2.72 -4.84 6.17
N PHE A 179 -3.54 -5.08 7.19
CA PHE A 179 -3.96 -6.40 7.68
C PHE A 179 -2.82 -7.40 7.97
N PRO A 180 -1.80 -7.04 8.78
CA PRO A 180 -0.68 -7.94 9.08
C PRO A 180 -1.09 -9.22 9.83
N SER A 181 -2.29 -9.25 10.42
CA SER A 181 -2.90 -10.38 11.12
C SER A 181 -3.27 -11.55 10.19
N VAL A 182 -3.63 -11.27 8.94
CA VAL A 182 -3.98 -12.27 7.91
C VAL A 182 -2.96 -12.31 6.77
N LEU A 183 -2.28 -11.18 6.51
CA LEU A 183 -1.39 -11.02 5.37
C LEU A 183 0.04 -10.73 5.82
N ARG A 184 0.86 -11.78 5.88
CA ARG A 184 2.32 -11.64 6.02
C ARG A 184 2.92 -11.18 4.69
N TRP A 185 3.08 -9.87 4.52
CA TRP A 185 3.55 -9.25 3.28
C TRP A 185 4.91 -9.77 2.82
N GLN A 186 5.81 -10.11 3.74
CA GLN A 186 7.12 -10.70 3.42
C GLN A 186 7.04 -12.06 2.71
N ASP A 187 5.92 -12.77 2.82
CA ASP A 187 5.73 -14.07 2.16
C ASP A 187 5.31 -13.91 0.68
N ILE A 188 4.83 -12.72 0.31
CA ILE A 188 4.20 -12.45 -1.00
C ILE A 188 4.85 -11.31 -1.77
N SER A 189 5.76 -10.56 -1.15
CA SER A 189 6.38 -9.36 -1.74
C SER A 189 7.85 -9.28 -1.37
N LEU A 190 8.57 -8.42 -2.08
CA LEU A 190 9.94 -8.05 -1.76
C LEU A 190 9.95 -6.63 -1.20
N GLN A 191 10.72 -6.39 -0.15
CA GLN A 191 10.99 -5.04 0.33
C GLN A 191 12.45 -4.70 0.06
N VAL A 192 12.67 -3.64 -0.70
CA VAL A 192 14.01 -3.15 -1.05
C VAL A 192 14.13 -1.74 -0.50
N ALA A 193 15.20 -1.48 0.24
CA ALA A 193 15.39 -0.16 0.84
C ALA A 193 15.55 0.91 -0.24
N GLU A 194 15.08 2.13 0.05
CA GLU A 194 15.13 3.26 -0.90
C GLU A 194 16.56 3.56 -1.38
N LYS A 195 17.55 3.39 -0.50
CA LYS A 195 18.98 3.58 -0.80
C LYS A 195 19.59 2.47 -1.69
N ASP A 196 18.96 1.29 -1.73
CA ASP A 196 19.50 0.10 -2.39
C ASP A 196 18.94 -0.10 -3.81
N VAL A 197 18.25 0.91 -4.34
CA VAL A 197 17.70 0.91 -5.71
C VAL A 197 18.74 0.53 -6.76
N ALA A 198 19.99 0.96 -6.63
CA ALA A 198 21.06 0.64 -7.58
C ALA A 198 21.37 -0.87 -7.68
N SER A 199 21.05 -1.64 -6.63
CA SER A 199 21.28 -3.09 -6.53
C SER A 199 20.04 -3.91 -6.91
N LEU A 200 18.97 -3.26 -7.37
CA LEU A 200 17.67 -3.89 -7.59
C LEU A 200 17.74 -5.06 -8.58
N GLU A 201 18.47 -4.94 -9.68
CA GLU A 201 18.63 -6.05 -10.64
C GLU A 201 19.21 -7.30 -9.98
N THR A 202 20.30 -7.15 -9.21
CA THR A 202 20.94 -8.26 -8.49
C THR A 202 19.99 -8.92 -7.48
N VAL A 203 19.21 -8.10 -6.76
CA VAL A 203 18.20 -8.61 -5.80
C VAL A 203 17.13 -9.42 -6.53
N LEU A 204 16.60 -8.91 -7.64
CA LEU A 204 15.55 -9.59 -8.40
C LEU A 204 16.06 -10.87 -9.06
N ASP A 205 17.25 -10.85 -9.67
CA ASP A 205 17.89 -12.04 -10.25
C ASP A 205 18.12 -13.11 -9.18
N HIS A 206 18.55 -12.73 -7.96
CA HIS A 206 18.69 -13.67 -6.85
C HIS A 206 17.36 -14.32 -6.49
N VAL A 207 16.28 -13.54 -6.37
CA VAL A 207 14.94 -14.05 -6.06
C VAL A 207 14.43 -15.00 -7.14
N VAL A 208 14.68 -14.72 -8.42
CA VAL A 208 14.35 -15.64 -9.52
C VAL A 208 15.05 -16.99 -9.34
N ALA A 209 16.33 -16.97 -8.94
CA ALA A 209 17.12 -18.19 -8.75
C ALA A 209 16.71 -19.01 -7.51
N THR A 210 16.03 -18.41 -6.53
CA THR A 210 15.80 -19.03 -5.22
C THR A 210 14.32 -19.11 -4.84
N ASN A 211 13.68 -17.96 -4.61
CA ASN A 211 12.43 -17.84 -3.86
C ASN A 211 11.19 -17.64 -4.74
N LEU A 212 11.34 -17.35 -6.04
CA LEU A 212 10.25 -16.88 -6.90
C LEU A 212 8.99 -17.77 -6.86
N SER A 213 9.12 -19.08 -7.07
CA SER A 213 7.97 -20.00 -7.06
C SER A 213 7.24 -20.00 -5.72
N ALA A 214 7.98 -19.96 -4.60
CA ALA A 214 7.39 -19.93 -3.27
C ALA A 214 6.60 -18.61 -3.04
N ILE A 215 7.17 -17.48 -3.46
CA ILE A 215 6.50 -16.18 -3.39
C ILE A 215 5.25 -16.18 -4.28
N GLN A 216 5.35 -16.66 -5.52
CA GLN A 216 4.23 -16.72 -6.46
C GLN A 216 3.08 -17.60 -5.94
N LYS A 217 3.39 -18.77 -5.38
CA LYS A 217 2.40 -19.64 -4.74
C LYS A 217 1.71 -18.96 -3.56
N ASN A 218 2.49 -18.32 -2.69
CA ASN A 218 1.95 -17.58 -1.56
C ASN A 218 1.11 -16.37 -1.99
N LEU A 219 1.54 -15.64 -3.02
CA LEU A 219 0.84 -14.50 -3.60
C LEU A 219 -0.51 -14.91 -4.18
N TRP A 220 -0.60 -16.15 -4.70
CA TRP A 220 -1.81 -16.69 -5.29
C TRP A 220 -2.79 -17.31 -4.28
N ASP A 221 -2.47 -17.28 -2.99
CA ASP A 221 -3.34 -17.79 -1.94
C ASP A 221 -4.71 -17.05 -1.94
N PRO A 222 -5.85 -17.77 -2.06
CA PRO A 222 -7.17 -17.15 -2.13
C PRO A 222 -7.54 -16.32 -0.90
N VAL A 223 -7.08 -16.70 0.30
CA VAL A 223 -7.36 -15.97 1.54
C VAL A 223 -6.63 -14.63 1.50
N LYS A 224 -5.35 -14.63 1.14
CA LYS A 224 -4.53 -13.41 1.04
C LYS A 224 -5.06 -12.45 -0.02
N ARG A 225 -5.40 -12.98 -1.21
CA ARG A 225 -5.97 -12.18 -2.31
C ARG A 225 -7.31 -11.57 -1.92
N LYS A 226 -8.21 -12.36 -1.32
CA LYS A 226 -9.53 -11.91 -0.91
C LYS A 226 -9.45 -10.82 0.15
N ALA A 227 -8.53 -10.93 1.11
CA ALA A 227 -8.31 -9.95 2.17
C ALA A 227 -7.97 -8.54 1.67
N LEU A 228 -7.55 -8.37 0.41
CA LEU A 228 -7.22 -7.09 -0.19
C LEU A 228 -8.34 -6.49 -1.06
N VAL A 229 -9.46 -7.19 -1.25
CA VAL A 229 -10.54 -6.79 -2.15
C VAL A 229 -11.80 -6.44 -1.37
N PHE A 230 -12.42 -5.30 -1.68
CA PHE A 230 -13.72 -4.92 -1.15
C PHE A 230 -14.83 -5.46 -2.06
N ASN A 231 -15.37 -6.63 -1.74
CA ASN A 231 -16.39 -7.28 -2.58
C ASN A 231 -17.78 -6.67 -2.42
N ARG A 232 -18.61 -6.87 -3.44
CA ARG A 232 -20.04 -6.58 -3.41
C ARG A 232 -20.80 -7.79 -3.98
N PRO A 233 -21.59 -8.52 -3.16
CA PRO A 233 -21.78 -8.34 -1.72
C PRO A 233 -20.50 -8.64 -0.91
N LEU A 234 -20.49 -8.17 0.35
CA LEU A 234 -19.43 -8.49 1.33
C LEU A 234 -19.26 -10.00 1.43
N GLN A 235 -18.01 -10.46 1.49
CA GLN A 235 -17.65 -11.86 1.68
C GLN A 235 -16.81 -12.04 2.94
N GLU A 236 -16.98 -13.18 3.62
CA GLU A 236 -16.11 -13.54 4.74
C GLU A 236 -14.64 -13.58 4.30
N GLY A 237 -13.79 -12.93 5.10
CA GLY A 237 -12.35 -12.81 4.86
C GLY A 237 -11.93 -11.71 3.89
N ASP A 238 -12.87 -10.99 3.26
CA ASP A 238 -12.55 -9.88 2.36
C ASP A 238 -12.06 -8.61 3.08
N ALA A 239 -11.67 -7.58 2.32
CA ALA A 239 -11.14 -6.36 2.93
C ALA A 239 -12.14 -5.68 3.88
N THR A 240 -13.45 -5.73 3.60
CA THR A 240 -14.46 -5.20 4.53
C THR A 240 -14.52 -6.05 5.80
N TRP A 241 -14.49 -7.37 5.68
CA TRP A 241 -14.41 -8.28 6.82
C TRP A 241 -13.17 -8.02 7.69
N GLN A 242 -11.99 -7.85 7.08
CA GLN A 242 -10.76 -7.54 7.82
C GLN A 242 -10.85 -6.19 8.54
N VAL A 243 -11.46 -5.17 7.94
CA VAL A 243 -11.73 -3.88 8.63
C VAL A 243 -12.56 -4.11 9.89
N LEU A 244 -13.64 -4.90 9.81
CA LEU A 244 -14.50 -5.17 10.97
C LEU A 244 -13.73 -5.90 12.08
N ARG A 245 -12.83 -6.84 11.73
CA ARG A 245 -11.96 -7.54 12.67
C ARG A 245 -10.95 -6.63 13.36
N GLU A 246 -10.34 -5.70 12.62
CA GLU A 246 -9.43 -4.72 13.20
C GLU A 246 -10.16 -3.73 14.12
N LEU A 247 -11.39 -3.31 13.76
CA LEU A 247 -12.24 -2.47 14.60
C LEU A 247 -12.68 -3.19 15.90
N GLU A 248 -12.97 -4.49 15.83
CA GLU A 248 -13.25 -5.31 17.02
C GLU A 248 -12.04 -5.35 17.97
N ALA A 249 -10.83 -5.58 17.44
CA ALA A 249 -9.61 -5.58 18.23
C ALA A 249 -9.32 -4.22 18.89
N LEU A 250 -9.69 -3.12 18.22
CA LEU A 250 -9.59 -1.77 18.77
C LEU A 250 -10.54 -1.55 19.95
N LEU A 251 -11.77 -2.02 19.83
CA LEU A 251 -12.77 -1.95 20.89
C LEU A 251 -12.29 -2.66 22.15
N ASP A 252 -11.73 -3.87 22.01
CA ASP A 252 -11.19 -4.64 23.13
C ASP A 252 -10.03 -3.94 23.84
N ARG A 253 -9.13 -3.31 23.09
CA ARG A 253 -8.01 -2.52 23.65
C ARG A 253 -8.53 -1.33 24.45
N SER A 254 -9.52 -0.61 23.92
CA SER A 254 -10.15 0.53 24.58
C SER A 254 -10.87 0.14 25.87
N GLN A 255 -11.54 -1.03 25.89
CA GLN A 255 -12.16 -1.55 27.11
C GLN A 255 -11.11 -1.90 28.18
N ARG A 256 -10.02 -2.56 27.80
CA ARG A 256 -8.94 -2.93 28.74
C ARG A 256 -8.25 -1.70 29.35
N SER A 257 -7.98 -0.66 28.55
CA SER A 257 -7.35 0.57 29.07
C SER A 257 -8.25 1.31 30.06
N ARG A 258 -9.57 1.34 29.83
CA ARG A 258 -10.55 1.92 30.78
C ARG A 258 -10.58 1.16 32.11
N VAL A 259 -10.57 -0.17 32.08
CA VAL A 259 -10.54 -0.99 33.31
C VAL A 259 -9.22 -0.81 34.08
N GLY A 260 -8.09 -0.65 33.37
CA GLY A 260 -6.78 -0.42 33.99
C GLY A 260 -6.60 0.98 34.61
N SER A 261 -7.25 2.00 34.06
CA SER A 261 -7.23 3.39 34.58
C SER A 261 -8.17 3.62 35.78
N SER A 262 -8.96 2.60 36.14
CA SER A 262 -9.96 2.64 37.23
C SER A 262 -9.41 2.10 38.57
N ARG A 263 -8.10 1.91 38.69
CA ARG A 263 -7.39 1.44 39.89
C ARG A 263 -6.30 2.43 40.27
#